data_AF-A0A117SC91-F1
#
_entry.id   AF-A0A117SC91-F1
#
_cell.length_a   1.000
_cell.length_b   1.000
_cell.length_c   1.000
_cell.angle_alpha   90.00
_cell.angle_beta   90.00
_cell.angle_gamma   90.00
#
_symmetry.space_group_name_H-M   'P 1'
#
loop_
_entity.id
_entity.type
_entity.pdbx_description
1 polymer ?
#
loop_
_entity_poly.entity_id
_entity_poly.type
_entity_poly.pdbx_seq_one_letter_code
_entity_poly.pdbx_strand_id
1 'polypeptide(L)'
;MILQILDITRILSVCIAFYWGYTIGFADGYDPIAQLHFMVPVIIVAIAGLSGLEGILFAKQSAEIKGYESGSNYQRQSAIALLSYAVIALIVYFSNWGIKAELTILFAFIFFFFFSGANHAWNAIKHKNYKWQNINRPIIVLLLIAGLIYPVLMALEILNNSNK
;
A
#
# COMPACT_ATOMS: atom_id res chain seq x y z
N MET A 1 15.60 -16.02 -2.14
CA MET A 1 16.22 -15.27 -1.03
C MET A 1 15.90 -13.79 -1.08
N ILE A 2 16.43 -13.00 -2.03
CA ILE A 2 16.19 -11.53 -2.07
C ILE A 2 14.70 -11.16 -2.11
N LEU A 3 13.91 -11.79 -2.99
CA LEU A 3 12.47 -11.51 -3.08
C LEU A 3 11.69 -11.85 -1.80
N GLN A 4 12.11 -12.90 -1.09
CA GLN A 4 11.52 -13.26 0.20
C GLN A 4 11.89 -12.25 1.28
N ILE A 5 13.12 -11.73 1.26
CA ILE A 5 13.54 -10.64 2.16
C ILE A 5 12.68 -9.41 1.89
N LEU A 6 12.46 -9.03 0.63
CA LEU A 6 11.59 -7.90 0.29
C LEU A 6 10.15 -8.10 0.78
N ASP A 7 9.59 -9.32 0.64
CA ASP A 7 8.25 -9.64 1.16
C ASP A 7 8.18 -9.51 2.69
N ILE A 8 9.18 -10.04 3.41
CA ILE A 8 9.26 -9.92 4.87
C ILE A 8 9.42 -8.45 5.28
N THR A 9 10.29 -7.69 4.61
CA THR A 9 10.49 -6.27 4.86
C THR A 9 9.20 -5.48 4.68
N ARG A 10 8.40 -5.76 3.64
CA ARG A 10 7.09 -5.12 3.45
C ARG A 10 6.16 -5.38 4.62
N ILE A 11 6.01 -6.64 5.01
CA ILE A 11 5.09 -7.04 6.09
C ILE A 11 5.53 -6.38 7.40
N LEU A 12 6.82 -6.50 7.77
CA LEU A 12 7.35 -5.90 8.98
C LEU A 12 7.19 -4.38 9.00
N SER A 13 7.47 -3.70 7.88
CA SER A 13 7.31 -2.24 7.79
C SER A 13 5.86 -1.82 7.96
N VAL A 14 4.91 -2.57 7.41
CA VAL A 14 3.47 -2.32 7.60
C VAL A 14 3.06 -2.58 9.05
N CYS A 15 3.52 -3.66 9.68
CA CYS A 15 3.28 -3.93 11.10
C CYS A 15 3.82 -2.82 12.00
N ILE A 16 5.04 -2.33 11.72
CA ILE A 16 5.67 -1.20 12.41
C ILE A 16 4.84 0.06 12.21
N ALA A 17 4.38 0.34 10.98
CA ALA A 17 3.55 1.50 10.69
C ALA A 17 2.23 1.47 11.48
N PHE A 18 1.58 0.32 11.55
CA PHE A 18 0.35 0.16 12.34
C PHE A 18 0.61 0.30 13.83
N TYR A 19 1.61 -0.40 14.37
CA TYR A 19 1.93 -0.32 15.79
C TYR A 19 2.20 1.11 16.23
N TRP A 20 3.17 1.77 15.59
CA TRP A 20 3.55 3.14 15.94
C TRP A 20 2.47 4.16 15.56
N GLY A 21 1.77 3.97 14.46
CA GLY A 21 0.67 4.85 14.07
C GLY A 21 -0.44 4.87 15.11
N TYR A 22 -0.83 3.71 15.64
CA TYR A 22 -1.81 3.64 16.72
C TYR A 22 -1.24 4.15 18.05
N THR A 23 0.04 3.92 18.36
CA THR A 23 0.69 4.53 19.53
C THR A 23 0.67 6.05 19.45
N ILE A 24 1.00 6.64 18.29
CA ILE A 24 0.97 8.08 18.04
C ILE A 24 -0.46 8.60 18.15
N GLY A 25 -1.42 7.93 17.49
CA GLY A 25 -2.81 8.36 17.45
C GLY A 25 -3.51 8.37 18.80
N PHE A 26 -3.09 7.53 19.76
CA PHE A 26 -3.73 7.41 21.08
C PHE A 26 -2.85 7.93 22.23
N ALA A 27 -1.77 8.65 21.94
CA ALA A 27 -0.83 9.10 22.97
C ALA A 27 -1.49 10.05 24.00
N ASP A 28 -2.23 11.05 23.53
CA ASP A 28 -2.86 12.09 24.36
C ASP A 28 -4.26 12.43 23.83
N GLY A 29 -5.20 11.51 24.06
CA GLY A 29 -6.48 11.51 23.35
C GLY A 29 -6.32 10.96 21.93
N TYR A 30 -7.40 10.97 21.14
CA TYR A 30 -7.36 10.41 19.80
C TYR A 30 -7.06 11.46 18.72
N ASP A 31 -5.87 11.40 18.14
CA ASP A 31 -5.42 12.23 17.00
C ASP A 31 -5.27 11.37 15.72
N PRO A 32 -6.33 11.26 14.90
CA PRO A 32 -6.27 10.51 13.65
C PRO A 32 -5.40 11.21 12.59
N ILE A 33 -5.16 12.51 12.72
CA ILE A 33 -4.36 13.28 11.76
C ILE A 33 -2.89 12.95 11.95
N ALA A 34 -2.37 13.02 13.18
CA ALA A 34 -1.00 12.63 13.49
C ALA A 34 -0.74 11.15 13.19
N GLN A 35 -1.72 10.28 13.49
CA GLN A 35 -1.66 8.86 13.13
C GLN A 35 -1.48 8.65 11.62
N LEU A 36 -2.33 9.26 10.79
CA LEU A 36 -2.27 9.09 9.34
C LEU A 36 -1.06 9.78 8.71
N HIS A 37 -0.67 10.95 9.21
CA HIS A 37 0.52 11.67 8.78
C HIS A 37 1.78 10.79 8.89
N PHE A 38 1.85 9.96 9.94
CA PHE A 38 2.90 8.94 10.09
C PHE A 38 2.66 7.71 9.20
N MET A 39 1.47 7.11 9.27
CA MET A 39 1.20 5.81 8.64
C MET A 39 1.24 5.86 7.11
N VAL A 40 0.68 6.89 6.49
CA VAL A 40 0.52 7.00 5.03
C VAL A 40 1.84 6.86 4.28
N PRO A 41 2.88 7.71 4.52
CA PRO A 41 4.13 7.60 3.79
C PRO A 41 4.85 6.27 4.06
N VAL A 42 4.83 5.78 5.31
CA VAL A 42 5.52 4.53 5.67
C VAL A 42 4.88 3.33 4.96
N ILE A 43 3.55 3.23 4.98
CA ILE A 43 2.81 2.14 4.33
C ILE A 43 3.02 2.18 2.81
N ILE A 44 2.84 3.35 2.18
CA ILE A 44 2.94 3.48 0.72
C ILE A 44 4.37 3.18 0.26
N VAL A 45 5.40 3.71 0.93
CA VAL A 45 6.80 3.47 0.57
C VAL A 45 7.17 1.99 0.77
N ALA A 46 6.77 1.40 1.90
CA ALA A 46 7.03 0.00 2.15
C ALA A 46 6.40 -0.89 1.07
N ILE A 47 5.12 -0.71 0.79
CA ILE A 47 4.40 -1.60 -0.13
C ILE A 47 4.70 -1.23 -1.58
N ALA A 48 4.36 -0.01 -2.00
CA ALA A 48 4.47 0.40 -3.39
C ALA A 48 5.92 0.66 -3.81
N GLY A 49 6.73 1.29 -2.95
CA GLY A 49 8.14 1.55 -3.23
C GLY A 49 8.93 0.26 -3.44
N LEU A 50 8.88 -0.66 -2.47
CA LEU A 50 9.58 -1.95 -2.59
C LEU A 50 9.02 -2.82 -3.72
N SER A 51 7.71 -2.80 -3.97
CA SER A 51 7.11 -3.57 -5.07
C SER A 51 7.47 -3.00 -6.44
N GLY A 52 7.55 -1.68 -6.56
CA GLY A 52 7.99 -1.00 -7.77
C GLY A 52 9.46 -1.26 -8.08
N LEU A 53 10.34 -1.16 -7.07
CA LEU A 53 11.76 -1.52 -7.21
C LEU A 53 11.94 -2.99 -7.61
N GLU A 54 11.18 -3.89 -6.97
CA GLU A 54 11.17 -5.31 -7.36
C GLU A 54 10.75 -5.50 -8.82
N GLY A 55 9.68 -4.83 -9.24
CA GLY A 55 9.15 -4.93 -10.60
C GLY A 55 10.09 -4.41 -11.68
N ILE A 56 11.01 -3.50 -11.34
CA ILE A 56 12.05 -3.00 -12.26
C ILE A 56 13.29 -3.89 -12.23
N LEU A 57 13.83 -4.18 -11.05
CA LEU A 57 15.12 -4.85 -10.88
C LEU A 57 15.04 -6.37 -11.05
N PHE A 58 13.90 -6.98 -10.71
CA PHE A 58 13.70 -8.43 -10.64
C PHE A 58 12.45 -8.87 -11.44
N ALA A 59 12.16 -8.18 -12.54
CA ALA A 59 10.95 -8.35 -13.33
C ALA A 59 10.66 -9.82 -13.68
N LYS A 60 11.64 -10.54 -14.24
CA LYS A 60 11.48 -11.95 -14.64
C LYS A 60 11.08 -12.84 -13.47
N GLN A 61 11.81 -12.77 -12.37
CA GLN A 61 11.57 -13.61 -11.18
C GLN A 61 10.23 -13.26 -10.52
N SER A 62 9.85 -11.97 -10.47
CA SER A 62 8.57 -11.53 -9.93
C SER A 62 7.39 -12.06 -10.75
N ALA A 63 7.51 -12.11 -12.08
CA ALA A 63 6.50 -12.66 -12.97
C ALA A 63 6.36 -14.19 -12.80
N GLU A 64 7.48 -14.92 -12.74
CA GLU A 64 7.50 -16.37 -12.56
C GLU A 64 6.83 -16.81 -11.23
N ILE A 65 7.06 -16.09 -10.14
CA ILE A 65 6.42 -16.36 -8.84
C ILE A 65 4.89 -16.19 -8.91
N LYS A 66 4.42 -15.20 -9.69
CA LYS A 66 3.00 -14.92 -9.90
C LYS A 66 2.36 -15.85 -10.94
N GLY A 67 3.17 -16.60 -11.69
CA GLY A 67 2.71 -17.39 -12.84
C GLY A 67 2.23 -16.51 -13.99
N TYR A 68 2.88 -15.35 -14.19
CA TYR A 68 2.62 -14.41 -15.28
C TYR A 68 3.74 -14.46 -16.32
N GLU A 69 3.44 -13.97 -17.52
CA GLU A 69 4.43 -13.77 -18.58
C GLU A 69 5.46 -12.71 -18.15
N SER A 70 6.73 -12.96 -18.46
CA SER A 70 7.83 -12.06 -18.12
C SER A 70 8.19 -11.12 -19.25
N GLY A 71 8.58 -9.89 -18.93
CA GLY A 71 9.14 -8.94 -19.91
C GLY A 71 8.11 -8.11 -20.68
N SER A 72 6.87 -8.06 -20.23
CA SER A 72 5.84 -7.25 -20.87
C SER A 72 5.98 -5.76 -20.54
N ASN A 73 5.62 -4.89 -21.49
CA ASN A 73 5.55 -3.44 -21.26
C ASN A 73 4.61 -3.08 -20.10
N TYR A 74 3.52 -3.83 -19.98
CA TYR A 74 2.57 -3.69 -18.87
C TYR A 74 3.23 -3.92 -17.51
N GLN A 75 4.07 -4.95 -17.38
CA GLN A 75 4.77 -5.23 -16.13
C GLN A 75 5.66 -4.05 -15.72
N ARG A 76 6.41 -3.48 -16.66
CA ARG A 76 7.27 -2.31 -16.40
C ARG A 76 6.45 -1.07 -16.05
N GLN A 77 5.35 -0.83 -16.77
CA GLN A 77 4.46 0.30 -16.50
C GLN A 77 3.82 0.20 -15.11
N SER A 78 3.39 -1.01 -14.70
CA SER A 78 2.83 -1.26 -13.38
C SER A 78 3.87 -1.02 -12.27
N ALA A 79 5.12 -1.45 -12.48
CA ALA A 79 6.21 -1.19 -11.54
C ALA A 79 6.51 0.32 -11.39
N ILE A 80 6.51 1.05 -12.51
CA ILE A 80 6.68 2.51 -12.50
C ILE A 80 5.52 3.20 -11.78
N ALA A 81 4.27 2.78 -12.03
CA ALA A 81 3.11 3.34 -11.33
C ALA A 81 3.21 3.16 -9.80
N LEU A 82 3.68 1.99 -9.35
CA LEU A 82 3.93 1.73 -7.93
C LEU A 82 5.01 2.66 -7.35
N LEU A 83 6.11 2.87 -8.07
CA LEU A 83 7.12 3.85 -7.66
C LEU A 83 6.56 5.28 -7.60
N SER A 84 5.70 5.66 -8.53
CA SER A 84 5.06 6.98 -8.52
C SER A 84 4.26 7.21 -7.24
N TYR A 85 3.50 6.23 -6.75
CA TYR A 85 2.81 6.36 -5.45
C TYR A 85 3.78 6.64 -4.30
N ALA A 86 4.89 5.89 -4.24
CA ALA A 86 5.90 6.09 -3.19
C ALA A 86 6.56 7.46 -3.27
N VAL A 87 6.94 7.91 -4.47
CA VAL A 87 7.55 9.23 -4.68
C VAL A 87 6.58 10.35 -4.29
N ILE A 88 5.33 10.28 -4.74
CA ILE A 88 4.33 11.30 -4.40
C ILE A 88 4.02 11.29 -2.89
N ALA A 89 3.93 10.13 -2.24
CA ALA A 89 3.73 10.06 -0.79
C ALA A 89 4.88 10.74 -0.02
N LEU A 90 6.12 10.54 -0.45
CA LEU A 90 7.28 11.23 0.14
C LEU A 90 7.25 12.74 -0.10
N ILE A 91 6.89 13.18 -1.32
CA ILE A 91 6.77 14.61 -1.64
C ILE A 91 5.68 15.26 -0.78
N VAL A 92 4.51 14.64 -0.68
CA VAL A 92 3.38 15.12 0.15
C VAL A 92 3.82 15.27 1.61
N TYR A 93 4.50 14.25 2.15
CA TYR A 93 4.97 14.22 3.53
C TYR A 93 6.01 15.32 3.79
N PHE A 94 7.13 15.33 3.06
CA PHE A 94 8.22 16.28 3.30
C PHE A 94 7.87 17.73 2.95
N SER A 95 6.92 17.94 2.05
CA SER A 95 6.45 19.28 1.69
C SER A 95 5.31 19.78 2.58
N ASN A 96 4.84 18.97 3.55
CA ASN A 96 3.74 19.30 4.45
C ASN A 96 2.47 19.78 3.72
N TRP A 97 2.08 19.11 2.63
CA TRP A 97 0.85 19.47 1.88
C TRP A 97 -0.45 19.21 2.67
N GLY A 98 -0.34 18.54 3.82
CA GLY A 98 -1.42 18.33 4.77
C GLY A 98 -2.31 17.13 4.46
N ILE A 99 -3.19 16.82 5.41
CA ILE A 99 -3.94 15.57 5.46
C ILE A 99 -4.83 15.31 4.25
N LYS A 100 -5.37 16.35 3.59
CA LYS A 100 -6.18 16.17 2.37
C LYS A 100 -5.36 15.58 1.22
N ALA A 101 -4.09 16.00 1.08
CA ALA A 101 -3.19 15.45 0.08
C ALA A 101 -2.75 14.02 0.43
N GLU A 102 -2.50 13.75 1.72
CA GLU A 102 -2.16 12.42 2.22
C GLU A 102 -3.28 11.40 2.01
N LEU A 103 -4.52 11.78 2.33
CA LEU A 103 -5.69 10.95 2.07
C LEU A 103 -5.89 10.71 0.57
N THR A 104 -5.63 11.73 -0.26
CA THR A 104 -5.74 11.58 -1.72
C THR A 104 -4.77 10.52 -2.25
N ILE A 105 -3.49 10.58 -1.86
CA ILE A 105 -2.50 9.59 -2.30
C ILE A 105 -2.76 8.22 -1.67
N LEU A 106 -3.22 8.17 -0.41
CA LEU A 106 -3.64 6.95 0.25
C LEU A 106 -4.78 6.26 -0.50
N PHE A 107 -5.83 7.00 -0.89
CA PHE A 107 -6.96 6.44 -1.62
C PHE A 107 -6.55 5.93 -2.99
N ALA A 108 -5.77 6.71 -3.75
CA ALA A 108 -5.26 6.25 -5.05
C ALA A 108 -4.47 4.95 -4.91
N PHE A 109 -3.60 4.85 -3.89
CA PHE A 109 -2.86 3.65 -3.54
C PHE A 109 -3.77 2.48 -3.14
N ILE A 110 -4.74 2.68 -2.24
CA ILE A 110 -5.64 1.64 -1.76
C ILE A 110 -6.52 1.11 -2.89
N PHE A 111 -7.07 1.97 -3.74
CA PHE A 111 -7.85 1.54 -4.90
C PHE A 111 -7.00 0.74 -5.88
N PHE A 112 -5.77 1.18 -6.16
CA PHE A 112 -4.85 0.42 -7.00
C PHE A 112 -4.63 -1.00 -6.44
N PHE A 113 -4.34 -1.12 -5.14
CA PHE A 113 -4.10 -2.42 -4.50
C PHE A 113 -5.37 -3.27 -4.37
N PHE A 114 -6.53 -2.66 -4.16
CA PHE A 114 -7.82 -3.35 -4.17
C PHE A 114 -8.09 -3.99 -5.53
N PHE A 115 -7.97 -3.22 -6.62
CA PHE A 115 -8.14 -3.76 -7.97
C PHE A 115 -7.04 -4.77 -8.34
N SER A 116 -5.81 -4.56 -7.88
CA SER A 116 -4.74 -5.56 -8.01
C SER A 116 -5.09 -6.87 -7.30
N GLY A 117 -5.60 -6.80 -6.06
CA GLY A 117 -6.07 -7.96 -5.29
C GLY A 117 -7.22 -8.67 -6.00
N ALA A 118 -8.21 -7.93 -6.51
CA ALA A 118 -9.30 -8.48 -7.30
C ALA A 118 -8.79 -9.20 -8.57
N ASN A 119 -7.82 -8.63 -9.28
CA ASN A 119 -7.19 -9.27 -10.43
C ASN A 119 -6.44 -10.57 -10.06
N HIS A 120 -5.82 -10.62 -8.89
CA HIS A 120 -5.19 -11.84 -8.36
C HIS A 120 -6.23 -12.92 -8.03
N ALA A 121 -7.32 -12.55 -7.35
CA ALA A 121 -8.44 -13.46 -7.08
C ALA A 121 -9.06 -13.98 -8.38
N TRP A 122 -9.27 -13.11 -9.37
CA TRP A 122 -9.76 -13.48 -10.68
C TRP A 122 -8.85 -14.49 -11.39
N ASN A 123 -7.53 -14.29 -11.34
CA ASN A 123 -6.56 -15.25 -11.88
C ASN A 123 -6.61 -16.61 -11.18
N ALA A 124 -6.76 -16.61 -9.85
CA ALA A 124 -6.91 -17.85 -9.10
C ALA A 124 -8.19 -18.61 -9.51
N ILE A 125 -9.32 -17.91 -9.67
CA ILE A 125 -10.62 -18.54 -9.98
C ILE A 125 -10.71 -18.94 -11.45
N LYS A 126 -10.52 -17.99 -12.37
CA LYS A 126 -10.74 -18.21 -13.81
C LYS A 126 -9.62 -19.00 -14.47
N HIS A 127 -8.38 -18.68 -14.13
CA HIS A 127 -7.19 -19.27 -14.76
C HIS A 127 -6.59 -20.41 -13.92
N LYS A 128 -7.21 -20.77 -12.79
CA LYS A 128 -6.74 -21.81 -11.86
C LYS A 128 -5.29 -21.60 -11.43
N ASN A 129 -4.84 -20.35 -11.43
CA ASN A 129 -3.47 -19.99 -11.07
C ASN A 129 -3.36 -19.84 -9.56
N TYR A 130 -3.20 -20.96 -8.85
CA TYR A 130 -3.16 -21.02 -7.38
C TYR A 130 -1.79 -20.73 -6.78
N LYS A 131 -0.92 -20.00 -7.48
CA LYS A 131 0.32 -19.48 -6.88
C LYS A 131 -0.02 -18.69 -5.61
N TRP A 132 0.80 -18.83 -4.58
CA TRP A 132 0.56 -18.24 -3.26
C TRP A 132 0.16 -16.76 -3.33
N GLN A 133 0.82 -16.00 -4.20
CA GLN A 133 0.54 -14.58 -4.40
C GLN A 133 -0.89 -14.28 -4.91
N ASN A 134 -1.49 -15.19 -5.70
CA ASN A 134 -2.85 -15.01 -6.20
C ASN A 134 -3.91 -15.28 -5.12
N ILE A 135 -3.57 -16.06 -4.10
CA ILE A 135 -4.46 -16.41 -2.99
C ILE A 135 -4.33 -15.43 -1.83
N ASN A 136 -3.10 -15.06 -1.46
CA ASN A 136 -2.87 -14.26 -0.26
C ASN A 136 -3.09 -12.75 -0.47
N ARG A 137 -2.80 -12.21 -1.66
CA ARG A 137 -2.91 -10.76 -1.94
C ARG A 137 -4.33 -10.22 -1.73
N PRO A 138 -5.41 -10.88 -2.19
CA PRO A 138 -6.77 -10.44 -1.89
C PRO A 138 -7.01 -10.28 -0.38
N ILE A 139 -6.54 -11.24 0.42
CA ILE A 139 -6.75 -11.26 1.87
C ILE A 139 -5.94 -10.16 2.55
N ILE A 140 -4.65 -10.04 2.23
CA ILE A 140 -3.75 -9.07 2.86
C ILE A 140 -4.18 -7.63 2.54
N VAL A 141 -4.65 -7.37 1.31
CA VAL A 141 -5.17 -6.05 0.95
C VAL A 141 -6.42 -5.70 1.75
N LEU A 142 -7.33 -6.65 1.97
CA LEU A 142 -8.50 -6.42 2.82
C LEU A 142 -8.12 -6.15 4.28
N LEU A 143 -7.10 -6.84 4.82
CA LEU A 143 -6.59 -6.58 6.16
C LEU A 143 -5.95 -5.18 6.27
N LEU A 144 -5.17 -4.77 5.27
CA LEU A 144 -4.62 -3.42 5.20
C LEU A 144 -5.72 -2.35 5.20
N ILE A 145 -6.76 -2.54 4.38
CA ILE A 145 -7.92 -1.65 4.34
C ILE A 145 -8.59 -1.61 5.71
N ALA A 146 -8.88 -2.77 6.31
CA ALA A 146 -9.54 -2.86 7.60
C ALA A 146 -8.80 -2.07 8.69
N GLY A 147 -7.46 -2.18 8.74
CA GLY A 147 -6.66 -1.41 9.70
C GLY A 147 -6.70 0.11 9.47
N LEU A 148 -6.95 0.57 8.24
CA LEU A 148 -7.00 1.99 7.89
C LEU A 148 -8.39 2.61 8.05
N ILE A 149 -9.46 1.82 8.11
CA ILE A 149 -10.85 2.32 8.15
C ILE A 149 -11.04 3.32 9.30
N TYR A 150 -10.70 2.93 10.52
CA TYR A 150 -10.95 3.75 11.70
C TYR A 150 -10.24 5.13 11.65
N PRO A 151 -8.91 5.22 11.46
CA PRO A 151 -8.24 6.51 11.39
C PRO A 151 -8.70 7.38 10.21
N VAL A 152 -9.01 6.77 9.06
CA VAL A 152 -9.53 7.51 7.91
C VAL A 152 -10.90 8.13 8.21
N LEU A 153 -11.83 7.36 8.78
CA LEU A 153 -13.17 7.87 9.10
C LEU A 153 -13.10 9.04 10.08
N MET A 154 -12.27 8.90 11.12
CA MET A 154 -12.13 9.93 12.15
C MET A 154 -11.42 11.19 11.61
N ALA A 155 -10.43 11.04 10.73
CA ALA A 155 -9.82 12.19 10.05
C ALA A 155 -10.82 12.92 9.14
N LEU A 156 -11.66 12.19 8.41
CA LEU A 156 -12.72 12.78 7.57
C LEU A 156 -13.78 13.51 8.41
N GLU A 157 -14.15 12.98 9.58
CA GLU A 157 -15.07 13.63 10.50
C GLU A 157 -14.53 14.96 11.00
N ILE A 158 -13.26 15.00 11.45
CA ILE A 158 -12.58 16.24 11.84
C ILE A 158 -12.60 17.25 10.70
N LEU A 159 -12.20 16.83 9.50
CA LEU A 159 -12.15 17.71 8.32
C LEU A 159 -13.52 18.27 7.94
N ASN A 160 -14.60 17.49 8.10
CA ASN A 160 -15.96 17.95 7.82
C ASN A 160 -16.45 18.95 8.86
N ASN A 161 -16.12 18.76 10.13
CA ASN A 161 -16.51 19.66 11.20
C ASN A 161 -15.75 20.99 11.16
N SER A 162 -14.49 21.01 10.67
CA SER A 162 -13.72 22.25 10.50
C SER A 162 -14.19 23.16 9.36
N ASN A 163 -15.03 22.67 8.44
CA ASN A 163 -15.57 23.48 7.32
C ASN A 163 -16.99 24.02 7.61
N LYS A 164 -17.54 23.77 8.81
CA LYS A 164 -18.81 24.33 9.28
C LYS A 164 -18.53 25.51 10.19
#